data_AF-A0AA38U1J9-F1
#
_entry.id   AF-A0AA38U1J9-F1
#
_cell.length_a   1.000
_cell.length_b   1.000
_cell.length_c   1.000
_cell.angle_alpha   90.00
_cell.angle_beta   90.00
_cell.angle_gamma   90.00
#
_symmetry.space_group_name_H-M   'P 1'
#
loop_
_entity.id
_entity.type
_entity.pdbx_description
1 polymer ?
#
loop_
_entity_poly.entity_id
_entity_poly.type
_entity_poly.pdbx_seq_one_letter_code
_entity_poly.pdbx_strand_id
1 'polypeptide(L)'
;MEKCSTTKISTFQALSTVMWRCVTRACRLPEDQETGCRLAINNRRRLSPPLPDEYLGNSVQTMRRVTTPGVLLGLSVGWAARLLHEMVANHGDKAIREFVGSWNPYVYKIGRMFDSNSIQMGSSARFDMYGNEFELGRGVAVLSGHANKFDGKVTLTAVEA
;
A
#
# COMPACT_ATOMS: atom_id res chain seq x y z
N MET A 1 -10.95 22.47 12.51
CA MET A 1 -10.79 21.50 11.40
C MET A 1 -11.02 20.11 11.95
N GLU A 2 -12.20 19.53 11.71
CA GLU A 2 -12.51 18.16 12.11
C GLU A 2 -11.54 17.18 11.43
N LYS A 3 -10.72 16.48 12.21
CA LYS A 3 -10.17 15.20 11.76
C LYS A 3 -11.36 14.25 11.64
N CYS A 4 -11.82 13.99 10.41
CA CYS A 4 -12.66 12.83 10.15
C CYS A 4 -11.80 11.57 10.36
N SER A 5 -11.59 11.17 11.61
CA SER A 5 -10.94 9.91 11.95
C SER A 5 -11.97 8.80 11.76
N THR A 6 -12.26 8.44 10.51
CA THR A 6 -13.08 7.27 10.23
C THR A 6 -12.36 6.06 10.80
N THR A 7 -12.89 5.41 11.84
CA THR A 7 -12.36 4.14 12.37
C THR A 7 -12.58 2.96 11.41
N LYS A 8 -13.12 3.23 10.21
CA LYS A 8 -13.45 2.26 9.19
C LYS A 8 -12.20 1.82 8.44
N ILE A 9 -11.86 0.55 8.60
CA ILE A 9 -10.84 -0.14 7.81
C ILE A 9 -11.38 -0.32 6.38
N SER A 10 -10.57 0.04 5.38
CA SER A 10 -10.94 -0.19 3.98
C SER A 10 -10.72 -1.64 3.56
N THR A 11 -11.44 -2.10 2.52
CA THR A 11 -11.22 -3.42 1.93
C THR A 11 -9.77 -3.62 1.51
N PHE A 12 -9.12 -2.59 0.95
CA PHE A 12 -7.69 -2.61 0.63
C PHE A 12 -6.83 -2.89 1.86
N GLN A 13 -7.08 -2.21 2.99
CA GLN A 13 -6.36 -2.42 4.24
C GLN A 13 -6.59 -3.82 4.81
N ALA A 14 -7.84 -4.29 4.83
CA ALA A 14 -8.18 -5.63 5.29
C ALA A 14 -7.49 -6.72 4.45
N LEU A 15 -7.56 -6.63 3.11
CA LEU A 15 -6.90 -7.57 2.21
C LEU A 15 -5.38 -7.51 2.34
N SER A 16 -4.80 -6.31 2.46
CA SER A 16 -3.36 -6.14 2.72
C SER A 16 -2.92 -6.85 3.99
N THR A 17 -3.73 -6.78 5.05
CA THR A 17 -3.45 -7.47 6.31
C THR A 17 -3.55 -8.99 6.17
N VAL A 18 -4.58 -9.50 5.49
CA VAL A 18 -4.72 -10.94 5.25
C VAL A 18 -3.52 -11.46 4.46
N MET A 19 -3.13 -10.77 3.38
CA MET A 19 -1.97 -11.14 2.58
C MET A 19 -0.67 -11.10 3.39
N TRP A 20 -0.49 -10.08 4.24
CA TRP A 20 0.69 -10.00 5.11
C TRP A 20 0.78 -11.23 6.01
N ARG A 21 -0.31 -11.57 6.70
CA ARG A 21 -0.37 -12.75 7.57
C ARG A 21 -0.15 -14.05 6.80
N CYS A 22 -0.74 -14.19 5.61
CA CYS A 22 -0.58 -15.37 4.77
C CYS A 22 0.88 -15.57 4.36
N VAL A 23 1.54 -14.52 3.87
CA VAL A 23 2.96 -14.57 3.48
C VAL A 23 3.84 -14.87 4.70
N THR A 24 3.64 -14.18 5.82
CA THR A 24 4.39 -14.44 7.05
C THR A 24 4.27 -15.90 7.51
N ARG A 25 3.07 -16.49 7.44
CA ARG A 25 2.85 -17.92 7.76
C ARG A 25 3.54 -18.84 6.76
N ALA A 26 3.41 -18.56 5.47
CA ALA A 26 3.96 -19.39 4.41
C ALA A 26 5.50 -19.43 4.47
N CYS A 27 6.13 -18.29 4.74
CA CYS A 27 7.59 -18.16 4.87
C CYS A 27 8.14 -18.71 6.19
N ARG A 28 7.28 -19.09 7.16
CA ARG A 28 7.67 -19.62 8.48
C ARG A 28 8.73 -18.76 9.18
N LEU A 29 8.52 -17.44 9.14
CA LEU A 29 9.44 -16.50 9.73
C LEU A 29 9.56 -16.75 11.26
N PRO A 30 10.78 -16.65 11.84
CA PRO A 30 10.99 -16.70 13.28
C PRO A 30 10.12 -15.69 14.03
N GLU A 31 9.62 -16.06 15.22
CA GLU A 31 8.61 -15.28 15.94
C GLU A 31 9.05 -13.86 16.31
N ASP A 32 10.36 -13.65 16.45
CA ASP A 32 11.04 -12.41 16.84
C ASP A 32 11.61 -11.61 15.66
N GLN A 33 11.69 -12.21 14.47
CA GLN A 33 12.23 -11.55 13.29
C GLN A 33 11.28 -10.46 12.77
N GLU A 34 11.78 -9.29 12.39
CA GLU A 34 10.92 -8.23 11.86
C GLU A 34 10.26 -8.64 10.53
N THR A 35 8.94 -8.41 10.44
CA THR A 35 8.15 -8.49 9.22
C THR A 35 7.40 -7.17 9.01
N GLY A 36 7.09 -6.82 7.77
CA GLY A 36 6.40 -5.57 7.47
C GLY A 36 5.38 -5.65 6.35
N CYS A 37 4.47 -4.69 6.34
CA CYS A 37 3.58 -4.43 5.23
C CYS A 37 3.76 -2.98 4.76
N ARG A 38 4.09 -2.82 3.48
CA ARG A 38 4.24 -1.53 2.82
C ARG A 38 3.06 -1.25 1.90
N LEU A 39 2.55 -0.03 1.99
CA LEU A 39 1.50 0.48 1.12
C LEU A 39 2.00 1.70 0.37
N ALA A 40 1.74 1.75 -0.94
CA ALA A 40 1.89 2.97 -1.72
C ALA A 40 0.65 3.87 -1.49
N ILE A 41 0.87 5.13 -1.10
CA ILE A 41 -0.20 6.08 -0.77
C ILE A 41 -0.21 7.20 -1.82
N ASN A 42 -1.36 7.39 -2.47
CA ASN A 42 -1.60 8.52 -3.37
C ASN A 42 -1.76 9.81 -2.55
N ASN A 43 -0.92 10.80 -2.84
CA ASN A 43 -0.84 12.06 -2.11
C ASN A 43 -1.69 13.18 -2.71
N ARG A 44 -2.18 13.04 -3.96
CA ARG A 44 -2.83 14.14 -4.71
C ARG A 44 -3.93 14.85 -3.93
N ARG A 45 -4.91 14.08 -3.44
CA ARG A 45 -6.05 14.58 -2.65
C ARG A 45 -5.73 14.83 -1.17
N ARG A 46 -4.50 14.56 -0.72
CA ARG A 46 -4.06 14.72 0.69
C ARG A 46 -3.34 16.03 0.94
N LEU A 47 -2.90 16.69 -0.12
CA LEU A 47 -2.25 18.00 -0.06
C LEU A 47 -3.30 19.10 0.08
N SER A 48 -2.88 20.24 0.63
CA SER A 48 -3.68 21.46 0.73
C SER A 48 -2.89 22.62 0.08
N PRO A 49 -3.32 23.15 -1.08
CA PRO A 49 -4.43 22.66 -1.91
C PRO A 49 -4.14 21.28 -2.52
N PRO A 50 -5.18 20.49 -2.86
CA PRO A 50 -5.01 19.20 -3.51
C PRO A 50 -4.41 19.38 -4.92
N LEU A 51 -3.64 18.39 -5.36
CA LEU A 51 -3.23 18.31 -6.77
C LEU A 51 -4.43 17.91 -7.65
N PRO A 52 -4.48 18.35 -8.91
CA PRO A 52 -5.47 17.87 -9.87
C PRO A 52 -5.43 16.34 -9.98
N ASP A 53 -6.60 15.72 -10.19
CA ASP A 53 -6.68 14.27 -10.39
C ASP A 53 -5.93 13.86 -11.68
N GLU A 54 -5.88 14.75 -12.67
CA GLU A 54 -5.18 14.62 -13.96
C GLU A 54 -3.67 14.89 -13.87
N TYR A 55 -3.13 15.18 -12.67
CA TYR A 55 -1.69 15.40 -12.50
C TYR A 55 -0.89 14.15 -12.93
N LEU A 56 -0.20 14.29 -14.07
CA LEU A 56 0.56 13.22 -14.73
C LEU A 56 1.85 12.82 -13.98
N GLY A 57 2.33 13.67 -13.07
CA GLY A 57 3.53 13.40 -12.30
C GLY A 57 3.32 12.36 -11.18
N ASN A 58 4.43 11.91 -10.60
CA ASN A 58 4.40 11.00 -9.47
C ASN A 58 4.16 11.76 -8.16
N SER A 59 2.98 11.57 -7.56
CA SER A 59 2.65 12.07 -6.22
C SER A 59 2.22 10.91 -5.33
N VAL A 60 3.20 10.08 -4.97
CA VAL A 60 3.02 8.86 -4.17
C VAL A 60 4.16 8.74 -3.17
N GLN A 61 3.85 8.32 -1.96
CA GLN A 61 4.85 7.93 -0.95
C GLN A 61 4.56 6.52 -0.47
N THR A 62 5.63 5.77 -0.17
CA THR A 62 5.52 4.41 0.36
C THR A 62 5.72 4.45 1.86
N MET A 63 4.76 3.90 2.60
CA MET A 63 4.81 3.83 4.06
C MET A 63 4.86 2.37 4.49
N ARG A 64 5.66 2.07 5.53
CA ARG A 64 5.82 0.73 6.10
C ARG A 64 5.28 0.69 7.52
N ARG A 65 4.58 -0.39 7.87
CA ARG A 65 4.40 -0.82 9.26
C ARG A 65 5.14 -2.12 9.47
N VAL A 66 5.75 -2.24 10.65
CA VAL A 66 6.55 -3.39 11.05
C VAL A 66 6.02 -3.96 12.35
N THR A 67 6.18 -5.26 12.52
CA THR A 67 5.94 -6.00 13.75
C THR A 67 6.70 -7.34 13.65
N THR A 68 6.47 -8.27 14.56
CA THR A 68 7.04 -9.63 14.49
C THR A 68 5.97 -10.65 14.12
N PRO A 69 6.33 -11.81 13.53
CA PRO A 69 5.40 -12.90 13.25
C PRO A 69 4.62 -13.35 14.48
N GLY A 70 5.26 -13.43 15.66
CA GLY A 70 4.59 -13.81 16.90
C GLY A 70 3.42 -12.87 17.22
N VAL A 71 3.63 -11.56 17.14
CA VAL A 71 2.58 -10.55 17.37
C VAL A 71 1.56 -10.55 16.23
N LEU A 72 2.04 -10.52 14.98
CA LEU A 72 1.18 -10.44 13.79
C LEU A 72 0.22 -11.61 13.70
N LEU A 73 0.66 -12.81 14.04
CA LEU A 73 -0.14 -14.03 13.94
C LEU A 73 -0.91 -14.32 15.23
N GLY A 74 -0.36 -13.96 16.39
CA GLY A 74 -0.99 -14.14 17.70
C GLY A 74 -2.16 -13.18 17.97
N LEU A 75 -2.16 -11.98 17.39
CA LEU A 75 -3.26 -11.02 17.52
C LEU A 75 -4.31 -11.18 16.41
N SER A 76 -5.44 -10.46 16.54
CA SER A 76 -6.52 -10.49 15.57
C SER A 76 -6.13 -9.81 14.24
N VAL A 77 -6.79 -10.21 13.15
CA VAL A 77 -6.65 -9.53 11.84
C VAL A 77 -7.03 -8.05 11.97
N GLY A 78 -8.04 -7.74 12.78
CA GLY A 78 -8.48 -6.36 13.03
C GLY A 78 -7.41 -5.48 13.65
N TRP A 79 -6.58 -6.04 14.56
CA TRP A 79 -5.45 -5.31 15.15
C TRP A 79 -4.44 -4.90 14.07
N ALA A 80 -4.02 -5.83 13.24
CA ALA A 80 -3.04 -5.55 12.18
C ALA A 80 -3.61 -4.64 11.09
N ALA A 81 -4.91 -4.75 10.79
CA ALA A 81 -5.59 -3.84 9.88
C ALA A 81 -5.71 -2.42 10.44
N ARG A 82 -5.92 -2.28 11.75
CA ARG A 82 -5.88 -0.99 12.45
C ARG A 82 -4.49 -0.34 12.39
N LEU A 83 -3.43 -1.12 12.53
CA LEU A 83 -2.04 -0.64 12.38
C LEU A 83 -1.81 -0.01 10.99
N LEU A 84 -2.29 -0.66 9.92
CA LEU A 84 -2.25 -0.12 8.56
C LEU A 84 -3.16 1.09 8.39
N HIS A 85 -4.34 1.08 9.03
CA HIS A 85 -5.27 2.19 9.00
C HIS A 85 -4.67 3.46 9.61
N GLU A 86 -4.11 3.36 10.82
CA GLU A 86 -3.48 4.49 11.51
C GLU A 86 -2.29 5.05 10.73
N MET A 87 -1.51 4.20 10.06
CA MET A 87 -0.46 4.64 9.13
C MET A 87 -1.01 5.52 8.01
N VAL A 88 -2.08 5.07 7.36
CA VAL A 88 -2.68 5.76 6.20
C VAL A 88 -3.44 7.02 6.65
N ALA A 89 -4.10 6.99 7.80
CA ALA A 89 -4.87 8.12 8.34
C ALA A 89 -3.96 9.26 8.80
N ASN A 90 -2.79 8.95 9.37
CA ASN A 90 -1.83 9.95 9.83
C ASN A 90 -0.97 10.55 8.70
N HIS A 91 -1.09 10.04 7.48
CA HIS A 91 -0.34 10.51 6.30
C HIS A 91 -1.06 11.68 5.61
N GLY A 92 -0.92 12.89 6.13
CA GLY A 92 -1.56 14.11 5.60
C GLY A 92 -0.59 15.13 5.00
N ASP A 93 -1.11 16.28 4.54
CA ASP A 93 -0.35 17.37 3.89
C ASP A 93 0.98 17.70 4.59
N LYS A 94 0.94 17.94 5.91
CA LYS A 94 2.14 18.23 6.71
C LYS A 94 3.21 17.15 6.59
N ALA A 95 2.84 15.89 6.81
CA ALA A 95 3.77 14.76 6.73
C ALA A 95 4.34 14.57 5.31
N ILE A 96 3.50 14.79 4.29
CA ILE A 96 3.92 14.72 2.89
C ILE A 96 4.98 15.80 2.60
N ARG A 97 4.72 17.05 3.01
CA ARG A 97 5.62 18.19 2.78
C ARG A 97 6.91 18.07 3.58
N GLU A 98 6.86 17.59 4.83
CA GLU A 98 8.04 17.30 5.64
C GLU A 98 8.94 16.23 4.99
N PHE A 99 8.36 15.14 4.47
CA PHE A 99 9.11 14.16 3.71
C PHE A 99 9.75 14.77 2.46
N VAL A 100 8.99 15.57 1.69
CA VAL A 100 9.52 16.20 0.47
C VAL A 100 10.63 17.20 0.79
N GLY A 101 10.50 17.98 1.86
CA GLY A 101 11.51 18.95 2.28
C GLY A 101 12.80 18.30 2.79
N SER A 102 12.72 17.08 3.31
CA SER A 102 13.88 16.28 3.76
C SER A 102 14.37 15.27 2.71
N TRP A 103 13.74 15.24 1.53
CA TRP A 103 14.02 14.25 0.51
C TRP A 103 15.39 14.50 -0.15
N ASN A 104 16.16 13.43 -0.26
CA ASN A 104 17.41 13.40 -1.02
C ASN A 104 17.26 12.43 -2.20
N PRO A 105 17.65 12.79 -3.43
CA PRO A 105 17.57 11.88 -4.57
C PRO A 105 18.31 10.56 -4.32
N TYR A 106 17.65 9.44 -4.64
CA TYR A 106 18.25 8.12 -4.58
C TYR A 106 17.69 7.20 -5.67
N VAL A 107 18.47 6.18 -6.04
CA VAL A 107 18.04 5.17 -7.00
C VAL A 107 17.40 4.00 -6.27
N TYR A 108 16.21 3.60 -6.72
CA TYR A 108 15.49 2.42 -6.22
C TYR A 108 16.27 1.13 -6.49
N LYS A 109 16.93 0.60 -5.45
CA LYS A 109 17.52 -0.74 -5.47
C LYS A 109 16.53 -1.72 -4.85
N ILE A 110 15.80 -2.45 -5.69
CA ILE A 110 14.71 -3.36 -5.27
C ILE A 110 15.15 -4.29 -4.14
N GLY A 111 16.27 -5.02 -4.31
CA GLY A 111 16.77 -5.96 -3.30
C GLY A 111 17.27 -5.32 -2.00
N ARG A 112 17.41 -3.99 -1.93
CA ARG A 112 17.73 -3.26 -0.68
C ARG A 112 16.50 -2.65 -0.02
N MET A 113 15.50 -2.27 -0.83
CA MET A 113 14.30 -1.59 -0.33
C MET A 113 13.18 -2.54 0.07
N PHE A 114 13.16 -3.73 -0.51
CA PHE A 114 12.15 -4.75 -0.24
C PHE A 114 12.86 -5.99 0.28
N ASP A 115 12.78 -6.18 1.59
CA ASP A 115 13.24 -7.38 2.28
C ASP A 115 12.27 -8.54 2.02
N SER A 116 12.79 -9.77 2.00
CA SER A 116 12.03 -11.01 1.80
C SER A 116 11.02 -11.31 2.93
N ASN A 117 11.11 -10.58 4.03
CA ASN A 117 10.29 -10.81 5.23
C ASN A 117 9.06 -9.90 5.25
N SER A 118 8.90 -9.04 4.24
CA SER A 118 7.84 -8.05 4.18
C SER A 118 7.06 -8.17 2.88
N ILE A 119 5.83 -7.65 2.90
CA ILE A 119 5.04 -7.48 1.69
C ILE A 119 5.03 -6.03 1.21
N GLN A 120 4.99 -5.84 -0.10
CA GLN A 120 4.69 -4.55 -0.74
C GLN A 120 3.38 -4.68 -1.50
N MET A 121 2.36 -3.98 -1.03
CA MET A 121 1.09 -3.84 -1.73
C MET A 121 1.21 -2.72 -2.77
N GLY A 122 0.98 -3.07 -4.03
CA GLY A 122 0.84 -2.14 -5.14
C GLY A 122 -0.58 -2.11 -5.70
N SER A 123 -0.84 -1.14 -6.57
CA SER A 123 -2.16 -0.86 -7.15
C SER A 123 -3.21 -0.45 -6.09
N SER A 124 -4.42 -0.18 -6.55
CA SER A 124 -5.58 0.15 -5.70
C SER A 124 -6.85 -0.11 -6.48
N ALA A 125 -7.93 -0.52 -5.79
CA ALA A 125 -9.26 -0.62 -6.39
C ALA A 125 -9.77 0.72 -6.96
N ARG A 126 -9.18 1.85 -6.52
CA ARG A 126 -9.52 3.19 -7.02
C ARG A 126 -8.99 3.49 -8.43
N PHE A 127 -8.06 2.67 -8.93
CA PHE A 127 -7.61 2.81 -10.31
C PHE A 127 -8.56 2.00 -11.19
N ASP A 128 -9.46 2.72 -11.86
CA ASP A 128 -10.39 2.11 -12.79
C ASP A 128 -9.66 1.68 -14.07
N MET A 129 -9.13 0.46 -14.03
CA MET A 129 -8.45 -0.15 -15.16
C MET A 129 -9.45 -0.71 -16.19
N TYR A 130 -10.69 -1.01 -15.77
CA TYR A 130 -11.71 -1.62 -16.62
C TYR A 130 -12.59 -0.58 -17.33
N GLY A 131 -12.64 0.66 -16.87
CA GLY A 131 -13.42 1.75 -17.48
C GLY A 131 -12.82 2.34 -18.75
N ASN A 132 -11.60 1.93 -19.14
CA ASN A 132 -11.00 2.37 -20.40
C ASN A 132 -11.61 1.58 -21.56
N GLU A 133 -12.32 2.27 -22.46
CA GLU A 133 -12.88 1.70 -23.67
C GLU A 133 -12.31 2.43 -24.89
N PHE A 134 -11.79 1.66 -25.85
CA PHE A 134 -11.18 2.16 -27.09
C PHE A 134 -11.96 1.69 -28.32
N GLU A 135 -13.30 1.68 -28.21
CA GLU A 135 -14.24 1.17 -29.24
C GLU A 135 -14.12 -0.34 -29.53
N LEU A 136 -13.30 -1.07 -28.77
CA LEU A 136 -13.13 -2.53 -28.83
C LEU A 136 -13.95 -3.27 -27.75
N GLY A 137 -14.82 -2.53 -27.04
CA GLY A 137 -15.52 -3.00 -25.84
C GLY A 137 -14.64 -2.93 -24.58
N ARG A 138 -15.21 -3.40 -23.47
CA ARG A 138 -14.56 -3.40 -22.16
C ARG A 138 -13.45 -4.44 -22.08
N GLY A 139 -12.36 -4.10 -21.39
CA GLY A 139 -11.30 -5.06 -21.07
C GLY A 139 -11.83 -6.28 -20.32
N VAL A 140 -11.56 -7.49 -20.83
CA VAL A 140 -12.00 -8.74 -20.21
C VAL A 140 -11.16 -9.08 -18.97
N ALA A 141 -9.87 -8.73 -18.98
CA ALA A 141 -8.96 -8.98 -17.88
C ALA A 141 -7.84 -7.93 -17.83
N VAL A 142 -7.47 -7.52 -16.61
CA VAL A 142 -6.28 -6.71 -16.35
C VAL A 142 -5.20 -7.59 -15.76
N LEU A 143 -4.10 -7.76 -16.48
CA LEU A 143 -2.97 -8.60 -16.09
C LEU A 143 -1.71 -7.77 -15.87
N SER A 144 -0.77 -8.32 -15.10
CA SER A 144 0.53 -7.69 -14.87
C SER A 144 1.67 -8.45 -15.58
N GLY A 145 2.45 -7.70 -16.38
CA GLY A 145 3.63 -8.21 -17.07
C GLY A 145 4.74 -8.70 -16.13
N HIS A 146 5.85 -9.21 -16.68
CA HIS A 146 6.93 -9.81 -15.88
C HIS A 146 7.83 -8.79 -15.16
N ALA A 147 7.88 -7.54 -15.65
CA ALA A 147 8.74 -6.51 -15.11
C ALA A 147 8.40 -6.12 -13.66
N ASN A 148 9.39 -5.69 -12.89
CA ASN A 148 9.25 -5.18 -11.52
C ASN A 148 8.58 -6.17 -10.55
N LYS A 149 8.70 -7.48 -10.78
CA LYS A 149 8.31 -8.53 -9.84
C LYS A 149 9.48 -8.87 -8.93
N PHE A 150 9.20 -8.97 -7.63
CA PHE A 150 10.17 -9.32 -6.59
C PHE A 150 9.43 -10.01 -5.44
N ASP A 151 10.19 -10.69 -4.58
CA ASP A 151 9.62 -11.42 -3.45
C ASP A 151 8.79 -10.52 -2.51
N GLY A 152 7.65 -11.01 -2.06
CA GLY A 152 6.71 -10.22 -1.25
C GLY A 152 5.92 -9.14 -1.99
N LYS A 153 6.09 -8.94 -3.31
CA LYS A 153 5.25 -8.01 -4.08
C LYS A 153 3.86 -8.59 -4.32
N VAL A 154 2.84 -7.85 -3.91
CA VAL A 154 1.42 -8.20 -4.13
C VAL A 154 0.75 -7.05 -4.89
N THR A 155 -0.01 -7.36 -5.94
CA THR A 155 -0.77 -6.37 -6.72
C THR A 155 -2.25 -6.61 -6.50
N LEU A 156 -2.97 -5.60 -6.01
CA LEU A 156 -4.43 -5.68 -5.92
C LEU A 156 -5.06 -5.03 -7.15
N THR A 157 -5.70 -5.86 -7.97
CA THR A 157 -6.60 -5.42 -9.05
C THR A 157 -8.00 -5.85 -8.65
N ALA A 158 -8.90 -4.90 -8.44
CA ALA A 158 -10.30 -5.17 -8.10
C ALA A 158 -11.20 -4.33 -8.97
N VAL A 159 -12.36 -4.89 -9.32
CA VAL A 159 -13.49 -4.15 -9.86
C VAL A 159 -14.29 -3.68 -8.64
N GLU A 160 -14.47 -2.38 -8.46
CA GLU A 160 -15.52 -1.93 -7.54
C GLU A 160 -16.86 -2.27 -8.21
N ALA A 161 -17.64 -3.16 -7.57
CA ALA A 161 -18.99 -3.52 -7.98
C ALA A 161 -20.00 -2.49 -7.44
#